data_AF-I7MJ15-F1
#
_entry.id   AF-I7MJ15-F1
#
_cell.length_a   1.000
_cell.length_b   1.000
_cell.length_c   1.000
_cell.angle_alpha   90.00
_cell.angle_beta   90.00
_cell.angle_gamma   90.00
#
_symmetry.space_group_name_H-M   'P 1'
#
loop_
_entity.id
_entity.type
_entity.pdbx_description
1 polymer ?
#
loop_
_entity_poly.entity_id
_entity_poly.type
_entity_poly.pdbx_seq_one_letter_code
_entity_poly.pdbx_strand_id
1 'polypeptide(L)'
;MNSKTLICLLLCVLAIAYANKSKHENHQIYSSKKFQKVLSNIMKTNEKATPFLQNVKALLQTKQTGYQKIHDIGDNIGSLHNILLADQQADDDQFAKDTKRINDAIAAENQAITDLRTQRQLLRDKLIALRAERAKIENIYQTDRDAYKQRTQTQSQLALVLDELIRQAQDGLVNNPDVPDLDNTNVSQVLAQVKSVGRGRPIEALVQLNSLFDKQNANDIVQRFKNLQNAIYEALSIDTQKEDANLNLYNVLTNNIDNVLIPEAEQQIQAINDQIKVHKANIVSLQAELARITSIYNQTKAERANAINYTSQASVELQKEIDFLNSSGYTVK
;
A
#
# COMPACT_ATOMS: atom_id res chain seq x y z
N MET A 1 16.21 26.99 -26.97
CA MET A 1 16.36 28.21 -27.80
C MET A 1 15.04 28.43 -28.54
N ASN A 2 14.40 29.60 -28.47
CA ASN A 2 13.02 29.78 -29.01
C ASN A 2 12.98 29.70 -30.54
N SER A 3 12.04 28.92 -31.09
CA SER A 3 11.75 28.69 -32.52
C SER A 3 11.71 29.96 -33.38
N LYS A 4 11.30 31.09 -32.80
CA LYS A 4 11.31 32.43 -33.42
C LYS A 4 12.71 32.91 -33.83
N THR A 5 13.74 32.53 -33.08
CA THR A 5 15.14 32.91 -33.34
C THR A 5 15.69 32.20 -34.58
N LEU A 6 15.26 30.95 -34.75
CA LEU A 6 15.72 30.08 -35.82
C LEU A 6 15.01 30.37 -37.15
N ILE A 7 13.70 30.64 -37.12
CA ILE A 7 12.94 31.21 -38.25
C ILE A 7 13.54 32.57 -38.67
N CYS A 8 14.02 33.37 -37.71
CA CYS A 8 14.66 34.65 -38.01
C CYS A 8 16.03 34.51 -38.70
N LEU A 9 16.85 33.54 -38.27
CA LEU A 9 18.12 33.18 -38.93
C LEU A 9 17.86 32.70 -40.37
N LEU A 10 16.86 31.85 -40.57
CA LEU A 10 16.44 31.34 -41.88
C LEU A 10 15.90 32.44 -42.80
N LEU A 11 15.10 33.38 -42.29
CA LEU A 11 14.64 34.54 -43.05
C LEU A 11 15.78 35.51 -43.39
N CYS A 12 16.81 35.61 -42.55
CA CYS A 12 18.01 36.39 -42.86
C CYS A 12 18.84 35.73 -43.98
N VAL A 13 19.03 34.41 -43.91
CA VAL A 13 19.74 33.64 -44.94
C VAL A 13 19.01 33.70 -46.29
N LEU A 14 17.69 33.46 -46.31
CA LEU A 14 16.87 33.57 -47.52
C LEU A 14 16.87 34.99 -48.11
N ALA A 15 16.90 36.02 -47.27
CA ALA A 15 16.95 37.40 -47.76
C ALA A 15 18.32 37.84 -48.27
N ILE A 16 19.41 37.28 -47.75
CA ILE A 16 20.75 37.48 -48.31
C ILE A 16 20.84 36.81 -49.70
N ALA A 17 20.32 35.59 -49.83
CA ALA A 17 20.22 34.90 -51.12
C ALA A 17 19.35 35.67 -52.13
N TYR A 18 18.21 36.22 -51.68
CA TYR A 18 17.32 36.99 -52.56
C TYR A 18 17.85 38.38 -52.93
N ALA A 19 18.64 39.02 -52.06
CA ALA A 19 19.28 40.31 -52.33
C ALA A 19 20.42 40.22 -53.36
N ASN A 20 21.07 39.06 -53.49
CA ASN A 20 22.13 38.84 -54.47
C ASN A 20 21.60 38.42 -55.85
N LYS A 21 20.39 37.85 -55.92
CA LYS A 21 19.75 37.42 -57.17
C LYS A 21 19.37 38.58 -58.13
N SER A 22 19.29 39.83 -57.68
CA SER A 22 18.75 40.95 -58.49
C SER A 22 19.82 41.80 -59.19
N LYS A 23 20.96 41.24 -59.60
CA LYS A 23 22.02 42.00 -60.28
C LYS A 23 21.94 42.07 -61.80
N HIS A 24 20.90 41.51 -62.42
CA HIS A 24 20.66 41.76 -63.83
C HIS A 24 19.24 42.27 -64.04
N GLU A 25 19.19 43.46 -64.65
CA GLU A 25 18.03 44.22 -65.15
C GLU A 25 17.30 45.17 -64.18
N ASN A 26 17.79 46.43 -64.15
CA ASN A 26 17.05 47.70 -64.07
C ASN A 26 15.77 47.83 -63.21
N HIS A 27 15.58 47.08 -62.13
CA HIS A 27 14.53 47.34 -61.14
C HIS A 27 15.11 47.72 -59.77
N GLN A 28 15.09 49.02 -59.53
CA GLN A 28 15.48 49.69 -58.30
C GLN A 28 14.71 49.21 -57.06
N ILE A 29 15.45 48.90 -55.98
CA ILE A 29 15.22 49.41 -54.60
C ILE A 29 13.97 48.92 -53.82
N TYR A 30 13.00 48.24 -54.44
CA TYR A 30 11.74 47.86 -53.75
C TYR A 30 11.86 46.67 -52.78
N SER A 31 12.79 45.74 -52.97
CA SER A 31 12.96 44.57 -52.08
C SER A 31 13.66 44.91 -50.75
N SER A 32 14.59 45.87 -50.78
CA SER A 32 15.38 46.33 -49.62
C SER A 32 14.53 47.01 -48.54
N LYS A 33 13.55 47.86 -48.91
CA LYS A 33 12.70 48.57 -47.93
C LYS A 33 11.72 47.64 -47.20
N LYS A 34 11.12 46.66 -47.89
CA LYS A 34 10.27 45.63 -47.25
C LYS A 34 11.10 44.73 -46.34
N PHE A 35 12.28 44.32 -46.77
CA PHE A 35 13.21 43.52 -45.97
C PHE A 35 13.69 44.26 -44.72
N GLN A 36 14.12 45.51 -44.85
CA GLN A 36 14.51 46.36 -43.70
C GLN A 36 13.35 46.59 -42.73
N LYS A 37 12.10 46.64 -43.22
CA LYS A 37 10.90 46.78 -42.39
C LYS A 37 10.58 45.48 -41.62
N VAL A 38 10.75 44.32 -42.25
CA VAL A 38 10.62 43.00 -41.59
C VAL A 38 11.73 42.82 -40.55
N LEU A 39 12.98 43.09 -40.91
CA LEU A 39 14.12 43.03 -39.99
C LEU A 39 13.92 43.97 -38.79
N SER A 40 13.45 45.20 -39.03
CA SER A 40 13.18 46.18 -37.97
C SER A 40 11.99 45.79 -37.08
N ASN A 41 10.97 45.11 -37.61
CA ASN A 41 9.85 44.60 -36.81
C ASN A 41 10.25 43.39 -35.96
N ILE A 42 11.17 42.55 -36.46
CA ILE A 42 11.68 41.40 -35.69
C ILE A 42 12.66 41.85 -34.59
N MET A 43 13.51 42.84 -34.86
CA MET A 43 14.36 43.48 -33.85
C MET A 43 13.55 44.10 -32.70
N LYS A 44 12.32 44.56 -32.96
CA LYS A 44 11.40 45.09 -31.94
C LYS A 44 10.73 44.01 -31.08
N THR A 45 10.72 42.74 -31.52
CA THR A 45 9.95 41.66 -30.90
C THR A 45 10.82 40.57 -30.25
N ASN A 46 12.14 40.59 -30.45
CA ASN A 46 13.05 39.60 -29.89
C ASN A 46 14.41 40.22 -29.51
N GLU A 47 14.49 40.81 -28.31
CA GLU A 47 15.68 41.54 -27.79
C GLU A 47 16.98 40.71 -27.81
N LYS A 48 16.90 39.40 -27.59
CA LYS A 48 18.09 38.51 -27.56
C LYS A 48 18.71 38.28 -28.94
N ALA A 49 17.93 38.47 -30.01
CA ALA A 49 18.42 38.33 -31.39
C ALA A 49 18.91 39.66 -31.98
N THR A 50 18.64 40.79 -31.32
CA THR A 50 18.96 42.15 -31.81
C THR A 50 20.44 42.35 -32.16
N PRO A 51 21.44 41.89 -31.36
CA PRO A 51 22.86 42.09 -31.69
C PRO A 51 23.27 41.35 -32.97
N PHE A 52 22.81 40.12 -33.15
CA PHE A 52 23.06 39.33 -34.36
C PHE A 52 22.41 39.97 -35.59
N LEU A 53 21.16 40.44 -35.47
CA LEU A 53 20.42 41.07 -36.56
C LEU A 53 21.00 42.45 -36.96
N GLN A 54 21.53 43.20 -36.00
CA GLN A 54 22.28 44.44 -36.28
C GLN A 54 23.55 44.15 -37.08
N ASN A 55 24.27 43.08 -36.74
CA ASN A 55 25.45 42.64 -37.49
C ASN A 55 25.09 42.22 -38.91
N VAL A 56 24.03 41.44 -39.11
CA VAL A 56 23.53 41.06 -40.45
C VAL A 56 23.14 42.30 -41.29
N LYS A 57 22.48 43.29 -40.66
CA LYS A 57 22.10 44.55 -41.31
C LYS A 57 23.32 45.38 -41.75
N ALA A 58 24.35 45.48 -40.91
CA ALA A 58 25.60 46.17 -41.21
C ALA A 58 26.42 45.45 -42.31
N LEU A 59 26.42 44.11 -42.27
CA LEU A 59 27.10 43.25 -43.25
C LEU A 59 26.54 43.42 -44.67
N LEU A 60 25.22 43.62 -44.80
CA LEU A 60 24.53 43.85 -46.07
C LEU A 60 24.77 45.25 -46.69
N GLN A 61 25.20 46.24 -45.91
CA GLN A 61 25.38 47.62 -46.38
C GLN A 61 26.78 47.90 -46.96
N THR A 62 27.75 47.01 -46.79
CA THR A 62 29.14 47.22 -47.21
C THR A 62 29.44 46.56 -48.57
N LYS A 63 29.43 47.37 -49.65
CA LYS A 63 29.42 46.95 -51.07
C LYS A 63 30.69 46.28 -51.64
N GLN A 64 31.78 46.11 -50.89
CA GLN A 64 33.10 45.78 -51.48
C GLN A 64 33.78 44.49 -50.99
N THR A 65 33.09 43.64 -50.22
CA THR A 65 33.64 42.37 -49.66
C THR A 65 32.66 41.20 -49.82
N GLY A 66 31.90 41.16 -50.91
CA GLY A 66 30.76 40.25 -51.08
C GLY A 66 31.09 38.76 -51.14
N TYR A 67 32.24 38.37 -51.69
CA TYR A 67 32.54 36.95 -52.01
C TYR A 67 33.07 36.16 -50.80
N GLN A 68 34.00 36.74 -50.04
CA GLN A 68 34.50 36.13 -48.80
C GLN A 68 33.39 35.98 -47.75
N LYS A 69 32.44 36.94 -47.75
CA LYS A 69 31.23 36.89 -46.92
C LYS A 69 30.24 35.80 -47.33
N ILE A 70 30.22 35.37 -48.60
CA ILE A 70 29.36 34.25 -49.06
C ILE A 70 29.91 32.91 -48.53
N HIS A 71 31.23 32.74 -48.54
CA HIS A 71 31.89 31.58 -47.91
C HIS A 71 31.62 31.54 -46.39
N ASP A 72 31.80 32.68 -45.70
CA ASP A 72 31.50 32.79 -44.26
C ASP A 72 30.03 32.44 -43.95
N ILE A 73 29.09 32.79 -44.83
CA ILE A 73 27.68 32.40 -44.67
C ILE A 73 27.49 30.90 -44.86
N GLY A 74 28.19 30.28 -45.81
CA GLY A 74 28.17 28.84 -46.03
C GLY A 74 28.69 28.06 -44.82
N ASP A 75 29.84 28.47 -44.27
CA ASP A 75 30.41 27.87 -43.06
C ASP A 75 29.48 28.02 -41.86
N ASN A 76 28.83 29.17 -41.72
CA ASN A 76 27.86 29.40 -40.64
C ASN A 76 26.59 28.56 -40.78
N ILE A 77 26.07 28.35 -42.01
CA ILE A 77 24.93 27.46 -42.24
C ILE A 77 25.33 25.99 -41.98
N GLY A 78 26.50 25.57 -42.45
CA GLY A 78 27.04 24.22 -42.19
C GLY A 78 27.27 23.98 -40.69
N SER A 79 27.83 24.96 -39.98
CA SER A 79 28.00 24.92 -38.53
C SER A 79 26.65 24.82 -37.80
N LEU A 80 25.67 25.66 -38.18
CA LEU A 80 24.32 25.61 -37.62
C LEU A 80 23.64 24.26 -37.88
N HIS A 81 23.79 23.69 -39.08
CA HIS A 81 23.26 22.37 -39.41
C HIS A 81 23.84 21.28 -38.51
N ASN A 82 25.17 21.27 -38.33
CA ASN A 82 25.85 20.31 -37.47
C ASN A 82 25.47 20.48 -35.99
N ILE A 83 25.31 21.73 -35.51
CA ILE A 83 24.82 22.01 -34.16
C ILE A 83 23.39 21.48 -33.98
N LEU A 84 22.50 21.67 -34.94
CA LEU A 84 21.13 21.15 -34.88
C LEU A 84 21.09 19.62 -34.87
N LEU A 85 21.98 18.94 -35.60
CA LEU A 85 22.12 17.48 -35.55
C LEU A 85 22.64 16.99 -34.19
N ALA A 86 23.65 17.66 -33.63
CA ALA A 86 24.20 17.34 -32.32
C ALA A 86 23.18 17.57 -31.19
N ASP A 87 22.46 18.70 -31.24
CA ASP A 87 21.37 19.02 -30.31
C ASP A 87 20.21 17.99 -30.42
N GLN A 88 19.93 17.48 -31.62
CA GLN A 88 18.91 16.44 -31.79
C GLN A 88 19.32 15.16 -31.06
N GLN A 89 20.57 14.72 -31.22
CA GLN A 89 21.07 13.53 -30.55
C GLN A 89 21.08 13.71 -29.02
N ALA A 90 21.49 14.88 -28.54
CA ALA A 90 21.50 15.18 -27.11
C ALA A 90 20.09 15.15 -26.49
N ASP A 91 19.10 15.71 -27.18
CA ASP A 91 17.70 15.66 -26.75
C ASP A 91 17.13 14.24 -26.78
N ASP A 92 17.47 13.44 -27.80
CA ASP A 92 17.06 12.03 -27.90
C ASP A 92 17.62 11.21 -26.72
N ASP A 93 18.90 11.40 -26.41
CA ASP A 93 19.56 10.74 -25.27
C ASP A 93 18.96 11.19 -23.93
N GLN A 94 18.68 12.48 -23.78
CA GLN A 94 18.07 13.02 -22.56
C GLN A 94 16.64 12.52 -22.38
N PHE A 95 15.83 12.52 -23.45
CA PHE A 95 14.48 11.98 -23.43
C PHE A 95 14.45 10.49 -23.06
N ALA A 96 15.38 9.70 -23.60
CA ALA A 96 15.53 8.29 -23.25
C ALA A 96 15.87 8.11 -21.76
N LYS A 97 16.78 8.92 -21.21
CA LYS A 97 17.13 8.90 -19.78
C LYS A 97 15.96 9.28 -18.89
N ASP A 98 15.25 10.36 -19.20
CA ASP A 98 14.12 10.83 -18.41
C ASP A 98 12.94 9.85 -18.44
N THR A 99 12.65 9.31 -19.63
CA THR A 99 11.62 8.26 -19.79
C THR A 99 11.97 7.02 -18.98
N LYS A 100 13.21 6.55 -19.05
CA LYS A 100 13.67 5.41 -18.25
C LYS A 100 13.55 5.69 -16.75
N ARG A 101 14.03 6.84 -16.28
CA ARG A 101 13.94 7.26 -14.87
C ARG A 101 12.49 7.24 -14.35
N ILE A 102 11.55 7.81 -15.11
CA ILE A 102 10.14 7.85 -14.71
C ILE A 102 9.52 6.45 -14.73
N ASN A 103 9.81 5.63 -15.74
CA ASN A 103 9.31 4.26 -15.81
C ASN A 103 9.87 3.38 -14.68
N ASP A 104 11.15 3.52 -14.33
CA ASP A 104 11.77 2.82 -13.20
C ASP A 104 11.11 3.24 -11.87
N ALA A 105 10.80 4.54 -11.71
CA ALA A 105 10.06 5.04 -10.55
C ALA A 105 8.62 4.47 -10.48
N ILE A 106 7.90 4.43 -11.61
CA ILE A 106 6.57 3.80 -11.69
C ILE A 106 6.65 2.31 -11.34
N ALA A 107 7.68 1.60 -11.80
CA ALA A 107 7.88 0.19 -11.48
C ALA A 107 8.13 -0.02 -9.97
N ALA A 108 8.96 0.83 -9.35
CA ALA A 108 9.21 0.79 -7.91
C ALA A 108 7.93 1.04 -7.09
N GLU A 109 7.12 2.03 -7.49
CA GLU A 109 5.83 2.33 -6.86
C GLU A 109 4.84 1.15 -6.99
N ASN A 110 4.79 0.50 -8.15
CA ASN A 110 3.96 -0.70 -8.35
C ASN A 110 4.43 -1.89 -7.50
N GLN A 111 5.74 -2.07 -7.34
CA GLN A 111 6.30 -3.10 -6.46
C GLN A 111 5.91 -2.83 -5.00
N ALA A 112 6.07 -1.59 -4.53
CA ALA A 112 5.65 -1.19 -3.18
C ALA A 112 4.15 -1.48 -2.92
N ILE A 113 3.28 -1.18 -3.88
CA ILE A 113 1.84 -1.53 -3.80
C ILE A 113 1.64 -3.04 -3.69
N THR A 114 2.42 -3.84 -4.41
CA THR A 114 2.33 -5.31 -4.39
C THR A 114 2.73 -5.85 -3.03
N ASP A 115 3.83 -5.35 -2.47
CA ASP A 115 4.31 -5.74 -1.14
C ASP A 115 3.30 -5.37 -0.05
N LEU A 116 2.75 -4.14 -0.10
CA LEU A 116 1.70 -3.68 0.80
C LEU A 116 0.42 -4.53 0.71
N ARG A 117 0.02 -4.95 -0.50
CA ARG A 117 -1.12 -5.84 -0.69
C ARG A 117 -0.90 -7.21 -0.06
N THR A 118 0.31 -7.73 -0.16
CA THR A 118 0.70 -9.00 0.49
C THR A 118 0.64 -8.87 2.01
N GLN A 119 1.21 -7.80 2.58
CA GLN A 119 1.13 -7.53 4.02
C GLN A 119 -0.32 -7.38 4.51
N ARG A 120 -1.15 -6.67 3.75
CA ARG A 120 -2.58 -6.54 4.05
C ARG A 120 -3.30 -7.89 4.04
N GLN A 121 -2.95 -8.78 3.10
CA GLN A 121 -3.54 -10.11 3.05
C GLN A 121 -3.17 -10.93 4.29
N LEU A 122 -1.89 -10.92 4.69
CA LEU A 122 -1.43 -11.59 5.92
C LEU A 122 -2.18 -11.09 7.16
N LEU A 123 -2.42 -9.77 7.27
CA LEU A 123 -3.20 -9.21 8.38
C LEU A 123 -4.68 -9.62 8.34
N ARG A 124 -5.28 -9.74 7.14
CA ARG A 124 -6.65 -10.25 6.99
C ARG A 124 -6.74 -11.71 7.41
N ASP A 125 -5.78 -12.52 7.02
CA ASP A 125 -5.72 -13.93 7.42
C ASP A 125 -5.55 -14.05 8.94
N LYS A 126 -4.72 -13.19 9.54
CA LYS A 126 -4.56 -13.08 11.00
C LYS A 126 -5.88 -12.69 11.70
N LEU A 127 -6.64 -11.73 11.15
CA LEU A 127 -7.96 -11.37 11.69
C LEU A 127 -8.95 -12.54 11.66
N ILE A 128 -8.98 -13.29 10.55
CA ILE A 128 -9.82 -14.49 10.44
C ILE A 128 -9.42 -15.51 11.50
N ALA A 129 -8.11 -15.74 11.68
CA ALA A 129 -7.59 -16.66 12.70
C ALA A 129 -7.95 -16.20 14.13
N LEU A 130 -7.80 -14.91 14.45
CA LEU A 130 -8.17 -14.36 15.76
C LEU A 130 -9.66 -14.52 16.06
N ARG A 131 -10.53 -14.26 15.08
CA ARG A 131 -11.98 -14.45 15.22
C ARG A 131 -12.35 -15.92 15.39
N ALA A 132 -11.69 -16.81 14.67
CA ALA A 132 -11.86 -18.26 14.85
C ALA A 132 -11.41 -18.71 16.25
N GLU A 133 -10.30 -18.18 16.74
CA GLU A 133 -9.79 -18.50 18.08
C GLU A 133 -10.72 -17.98 19.18
N ARG A 134 -11.27 -16.76 19.02
CA ARG A 134 -12.30 -16.22 19.92
C ARG A 134 -13.52 -17.14 20.03
N ALA A 135 -13.96 -17.72 18.90
CA ALA A 135 -15.09 -18.66 18.87
C ALA A 135 -14.74 -20.01 19.53
N LYS A 136 -13.50 -20.49 19.41
CA LYS A 136 -13.06 -21.70 20.13
C LYS A 136 -13.02 -21.48 21.64
N ILE A 137 -12.48 -20.35 22.08
CA ILE A 137 -12.45 -19.96 23.50
C ILE A 137 -13.87 -19.89 24.07
N GLU A 138 -14.82 -19.31 23.31
CA GLU A 138 -16.24 -19.30 23.70
C GLU A 138 -16.78 -20.71 23.91
N ASN A 139 -16.55 -21.60 22.95
CA ASN A 139 -17.08 -22.95 22.99
C ASN A 139 -16.50 -23.76 24.18
N ILE A 140 -15.18 -23.66 24.40
CA ILE A 140 -14.51 -24.31 25.53
C ILE A 140 -15.09 -23.78 26.85
N TYR A 141 -15.16 -22.46 27.02
CA TYR A 141 -15.71 -21.86 28.23
C TYR A 141 -17.16 -22.31 28.47
N GLN A 142 -18.00 -22.29 27.44
CA GLN A 142 -19.41 -22.65 27.59
C GLN A 142 -19.60 -24.14 27.92
N THR A 143 -18.79 -25.02 27.31
CA THR A 143 -18.77 -26.46 27.63
C THR A 143 -18.37 -26.70 29.08
N ASP A 144 -17.31 -26.04 29.54
CA ASP A 144 -16.83 -26.18 30.91
C ASP A 144 -17.83 -25.62 31.93
N ARG A 145 -18.47 -24.49 31.62
CA ARG A 145 -19.50 -23.86 32.44
C ARG A 145 -20.74 -24.74 32.59
N ASP A 146 -21.19 -25.36 31.52
CA ASP A 146 -22.35 -26.26 31.56
C ASP A 146 -22.02 -27.55 32.31
N ALA A 147 -20.80 -28.07 32.16
CA ALA A 147 -20.30 -29.19 32.96
C ALA A 147 -20.16 -28.83 34.46
N TYR A 148 -19.71 -27.61 34.78
CA TYR A 148 -19.68 -27.09 36.15
C TYR A 148 -21.09 -27.05 36.75
N LYS A 149 -22.05 -26.41 36.06
CA LYS A 149 -23.46 -26.35 36.52
C LYS A 149 -24.01 -27.73 36.83
N GLN A 150 -23.81 -28.69 35.93
CA GLN A 150 -24.27 -30.07 36.13
C GLN A 150 -23.61 -30.69 37.37
N ARG A 151 -22.29 -30.56 37.55
CA ARG A 151 -21.57 -31.07 38.73
C ARG A 151 -22.08 -30.45 40.02
N THR A 152 -22.19 -29.12 40.09
CA THR A 152 -22.72 -28.41 41.27
C THR A 152 -24.14 -28.82 41.59
N GLN A 153 -25.01 -29.01 40.59
CA GLN A 153 -26.38 -29.47 40.79
C GLN A 153 -26.40 -30.88 41.41
N THR A 154 -25.62 -31.82 40.85
CA THR A 154 -25.52 -33.19 41.38
C THR A 154 -24.95 -33.22 42.80
N GLN A 155 -23.87 -32.47 43.06
CA GLN A 155 -23.26 -32.40 44.39
C GLN A 155 -24.20 -31.75 45.42
N SER A 156 -24.96 -30.72 45.03
CA SER A 156 -25.97 -30.08 45.90
C SER A 156 -27.13 -31.03 46.23
N GLN A 157 -27.61 -31.79 45.23
CA GLN A 157 -28.63 -32.83 45.46
C GLN A 157 -28.11 -33.91 46.41
N LEU A 158 -26.86 -34.34 46.25
CA LEU A 158 -26.24 -35.32 47.12
C LEU A 158 -26.09 -34.80 48.57
N ALA A 159 -25.72 -33.53 48.74
CA ALA A 159 -25.66 -32.89 50.06
C ALA A 159 -27.03 -32.90 50.75
N LEU A 160 -28.12 -32.56 50.03
CA LEU A 160 -29.48 -32.61 50.56
C LEU A 160 -29.93 -34.02 50.96
N VAL A 161 -29.58 -35.04 50.17
CA VAL A 161 -29.89 -36.43 50.52
C VAL A 161 -29.10 -36.87 51.76
N LEU A 162 -27.86 -36.42 51.91
CA LEU A 162 -27.05 -36.70 53.10
C LEU A 162 -27.56 -35.97 54.34
N ASP A 163 -28.04 -34.73 54.21
CA ASP A 163 -28.70 -34.02 55.31
C ASP A 163 -29.90 -34.80 55.85
N GLU A 164 -30.76 -35.28 54.94
CA GLU A 164 -31.93 -36.09 55.32
C GLU A 164 -31.52 -37.42 55.95
N LEU A 165 -30.47 -38.08 55.43
CA LEU A 165 -29.92 -39.31 56.03
C LEU A 165 -29.37 -39.08 57.44
N ILE A 166 -28.62 -38.01 57.65
CA ILE A 166 -28.08 -37.64 58.97
C ILE A 166 -29.22 -37.41 59.94
N ARG A 167 -30.27 -36.68 59.51
CA ARG A 167 -31.47 -36.41 60.31
C ARG A 167 -32.17 -37.71 60.70
N GLN A 168 -32.47 -38.58 59.75
CA GLN A 168 -33.13 -39.87 60.01
C GLN A 168 -32.32 -40.77 60.96
N ALA A 169 -30.99 -40.82 60.78
CA ALA A 169 -30.11 -41.58 61.67
C ALA A 169 -30.09 -41.02 63.10
N GLN A 170 -30.12 -39.69 63.26
CA GLN A 170 -30.18 -39.03 64.56
C GLN A 170 -31.55 -39.20 65.23
N ASP A 171 -32.65 -39.08 64.49
CA ASP A 171 -34.01 -39.27 65.01
C ASP A 171 -34.24 -40.72 65.49
N GLY A 172 -33.68 -41.71 64.79
CA GLY A 172 -33.68 -43.11 65.20
C GLY A 172 -32.89 -43.37 66.48
N LEU A 173 -31.76 -42.67 66.65
CA LEU A 173 -30.94 -42.68 67.87
C LEU A 173 -31.67 -42.08 69.09
N VAL A 174 -32.46 -41.03 68.90
CA VAL A 174 -33.18 -40.31 69.97
C VAL A 174 -34.39 -41.08 70.50
N ASN A 175 -35.09 -41.81 69.63
CA ASN A 175 -36.36 -42.47 69.98
C ASN A 175 -36.22 -43.92 70.49
N ASN A 176 -35.04 -44.54 70.38
CA ASN A 176 -34.81 -45.90 70.89
C ASN A 176 -33.31 -46.15 71.22
N PRO A 177 -32.83 -45.76 72.41
CA PRO A 177 -31.39 -45.79 72.74
C PRO A 177 -30.80 -47.20 72.87
N ASP A 178 -31.62 -48.25 73.04
CA ASP A 178 -31.16 -49.63 73.27
C ASP A 178 -31.35 -50.59 72.08
N VAL A 179 -31.87 -50.13 70.93
CA VAL A 179 -31.97 -50.94 69.70
C VAL A 179 -31.74 -50.04 68.47
N PRO A 180 -30.58 -50.13 67.79
CA PRO A 180 -30.36 -49.44 66.53
C PRO A 180 -30.90 -50.30 65.39
N ASP A 181 -32.21 -50.56 65.35
CA ASP A 181 -32.85 -51.01 64.11
C ASP A 181 -33.18 -49.74 63.31
N LEU A 182 -32.13 -49.15 62.75
CA LEU A 182 -32.29 -48.42 61.50
C LEU A 182 -32.86 -49.44 60.52
N ASP A 183 -34.16 -49.37 60.23
CA ASP A 183 -34.81 -50.26 59.27
C ASP A 183 -33.91 -50.35 58.03
N ASN A 184 -33.25 -51.51 57.86
CA ASN A 184 -32.24 -51.75 56.84
C ASN A 184 -32.80 -51.43 55.44
N THR A 185 -34.13 -51.46 55.30
CA THR A 185 -34.88 -51.10 54.11
C THR A 185 -34.78 -49.61 53.76
N ASN A 186 -34.88 -48.70 54.74
CA ASN A 186 -34.76 -47.26 54.53
C ASN A 186 -33.31 -46.86 54.20
N VAL A 187 -32.33 -47.38 54.95
CA VAL A 187 -30.91 -47.12 54.68
C VAL A 187 -30.50 -47.65 53.30
N SER A 188 -30.98 -48.84 52.91
CA SER A 188 -30.71 -49.43 51.59
C SER A 188 -31.39 -48.66 50.45
N GLN A 189 -32.63 -48.20 50.62
CA GLN A 189 -33.32 -47.37 49.62
C GLN A 189 -32.61 -46.02 49.43
N VAL A 190 -32.15 -45.40 50.52
CA VAL A 190 -31.49 -44.10 50.42
C VAL A 190 -30.05 -44.24 49.92
N LEU A 191 -29.32 -45.32 50.25
CA LEU A 191 -28.05 -45.66 49.59
C LEU A 191 -28.23 -45.94 48.09
N ALA A 192 -29.34 -46.55 47.70
CA ALA A 192 -29.68 -46.73 46.28
C ALA A 192 -29.98 -45.38 45.60
N GLN A 193 -30.63 -44.45 46.29
CA GLN A 193 -30.89 -43.08 45.81
C GLN A 193 -29.58 -42.27 45.68
N VAL A 194 -28.68 -42.41 46.64
CA VAL A 194 -27.35 -41.81 46.60
C VAL A 194 -26.49 -42.42 45.48
N LYS A 195 -26.56 -43.73 45.26
CA LYS A 195 -25.92 -44.43 44.12
C LYS A 195 -26.53 -44.04 42.77
N SER A 196 -27.82 -43.71 42.71
CA SER A 196 -28.48 -43.31 41.46
C SER A 196 -28.21 -41.85 41.09
N VAL A 197 -27.98 -40.99 42.08
CA VAL A 197 -27.67 -39.55 41.89
C VAL A 197 -26.17 -39.30 41.71
N GLY A 198 -25.30 -40.05 42.40
CA GLY A 198 -23.85 -39.89 42.25
C GLY A 198 -23.28 -40.60 41.02
N ARG A 199 -22.29 -39.98 40.34
CA ARG A 199 -21.27 -40.67 39.50
C ARG A 199 -19.87 -40.16 39.87
N GLY A 200 -18.92 -41.05 40.21
CA GLY A 200 -17.51 -40.71 40.53
C GLY A 200 -17.02 -41.13 41.94
N ARG A 201 -15.79 -40.74 42.32
CA ARG A 201 -15.09 -41.10 43.58
C ARG A 201 -15.91 -41.00 44.88
N PRO A 202 -16.87 -40.07 45.06
CA PRO A 202 -17.76 -40.08 46.23
C PRO A 202 -18.54 -41.40 46.40
N ILE A 203 -18.81 -42.13 45.32
CA ILE A 203 -19.50 -43.44 45.33
C ILE A 203 -18.62 -44.55 45.87
N GLU A 204 -17.30 -44.51 45.66
CA GLU A 204 -16.40 -45.49 46.25
C GLU A 204 -16.46 -45.39 47.79
N ALA A 205 -16.60 -44.18 48.33
CA ALA A 205 -16.84 -43.96 49.77
C ALA A 205 -18.21 -44.49 50.23
N LEU A 206 -19.24 -44.42 49.38
CA LEU A 206 -20.58 -44.95 49.67
C LEU A 206 -20.67 -46.49 49.56
N VAL A 207 -19.91 -47.11 48.66
CA VAL A 207 -19.80 -48.56 48.56
C VAL A 207 -19.06 -49.14 49.78
N GLN A 208 -18.05 -48.43 50.31
CA GLN A 208 -17.41 -48.79 51.58
C GLN A 208 -18.33 -48.60 52.79
N LEU A 209 -19.27 -47.66 52.75
CA LEU A 209 -20.30 -47.50 53.78
C LEU A 209 -21.26 -48.69 53.83
N ASN A 210 -21.63 -49.24 52.66
CA ASN A 210 -22.57 -50.36 52.55
C ASN A 210 -22.08 -51.66 53.22
N SER A 211 -20.77 -51.88 53.32
CA SER A 211 -20.20 -53.06 53.99
C SER A 211 -20.02 -52.89 55.52
N LEU A 212 -20.43 -51.75 56.08
CA LEU A 212 -20.21 -51.40 57.49
C LEU A 212 -21.51 -51.28 58.30
N PHE A 213 -22.67 -51.29 57.65
CA PHE A 213 -23.98 -51.33 58.35
C PHE A 213 -24.20 -52.65 59.11
N ASP A 214 -23.48 -53.72 58.77
CA ASP A 214 -23.49 -55.00 59.50
C ASP A 214 -22.71 -54.96 60.83
N LYS A 215 -22.00 -53.87 61.16
CA LYS A 215 -21.20 -53.74 62.40
C LYS A 215 -21.53 -52.45 63.15
N GLN A 216 -22.55 -52.58 63.99
CA GLN A 216 -23.10 -51.68 65.02
C GLN A 216 -22.17 -50.57 65.56
N ASN A 217 -22.51 -49.31 65.26
CA ASN A 217 -22.71 -48.20 66.23
C ASN A 217 -23.34 -47.02 65.45
N ALA A 218 -24.58 -46.63 65.77
CA ALA A 218 -25.30 -45.60 65.00
C ALA A 218 -24.59 -44.22 65.04
N ASN A 219 -23.85 -43.92 66.10
CA ASN A 219 -22.99 -42.73 66.18
C ASN A 219 -21.87 -42.73 65.13
N ASP A 220 -21.27 -43.89 64.83
CA ASP A 220 -20.21 -43.99 63.81
C ASP A 220 -20.77 -43.80 62.40
N ILE A 221 -22.00 -44.26 62.14
CA ILE A 221 -22.72 -44.05 60.87
C ILE A 221 -22.98 -42.57 60.66
N VAL A 222 -23.55 -41.88 61.67
CA VAL A 222 -23.80 -40.43 61.62
C VAL A 222 -22.51 -39.67 61.38
N GLN A 223 -21.42 -40.01 62.08
CA GLN A 223 -20.13 -39.33 61.92
C GLN A 223 -19.56 -39.52 60.52
N ARG A 224 -19.73 -40.69 59.90
CA ARG A 224 -19.28 -40.94 58.52
C ARG A 224 -20.12 -40.17 57.49
N PHE A 225 -21.44 -40.07 57.69
CA PHE A 225 -22.27 -39.22 56.81
C PHE A 225 -21.87 -37.74 56.91
N LYS A 226 -21.58 -37.24 58.11
CA LYS A 226 -21.02 -35.88 58.31
C LYS A 226 -19.68 -35.69 57.59
N ASN A 227 -18.79 -36.68 57.65
CA ASN A 227 -17.51 -36.62 56.93
C ASN A 227 -17.72 -36.57 55.40
N LEU A 228 -18.65 -37.36 54.87
CA LEU A 228 -18.99 -37.36 53.44
C LEU A 228 -19.62 -36.02 53.01
N GLN A 229 -20.49 -35.45 53.84
CA GLN A 229 -21.06 -34.12 53.65
C GLN A 229 -19.96 -33.04 53.60
N ASN A 230 -19.03 -33.05 54.56
CA ASN A 230 -17.91 -32.12 54.57
C ASN A 230 -17.06 -32.23 53.31
N ALA A 231 -16.79 -33.46 52.83
CA ALA A 231 -16.06 -33.69 51.59
C ALA A 231 -16.81 -33.16 50.36
N ILE A 232 -18.15 -33.25 50.33
CA ILE A 232 -18.97 -32.67 49.25
C ILE A 232 -18.91 -31.15 49.28
N TYR A 233 -18.98 -30.52 50.45
CA TYR A 233 -18.85 -29.06 50.56
C TYR A 233 -17.45 -28.57 50.17
N GLU A 234 -16.40 -29.30 50.53
CA GLU A 234 -15.03 -29.00 50.09
C GLU A 234 -14.90 -29.12 48.57
N ALA A 235 -15.46 -30.18 47.97
CA ALA A 235 -15.48 -30.34 46.52
C ALA A 235 -16.24 -29.21 45.81
N LEU A 236 -17.41 -28.82 46.32
CA LEU A 236 -18.19 -27.68 45.83
C LEU A 236 -17.37 -26.38 45.89
N SER A 237 -16.67 -26.15 47.00
CA SER A 237 -15.82 -24.96 47.16
C SER A 237 -14.67 -24.93 46.14
N ILE A 238 -14.01 -26.07 45.91
CA ILE A 238 -12.96 -26.20 44.89
C ILE A 238 -13.52 -25.97 43.49
N ASP A 239 -14.70 -26.53 43.18
CA ASP A 239 -15.35 -26.34 41.88
C ASP A 239 -15.72 -24.87 41.66
N THR A 240 -16.19 -24.14 42.68
CA THR A 240 -16.45 -22.69 42.60
C THR A 240 -15.16 -21.90 42.33
N GLN A 241 -14.07 -22.17 43.05
CA GLN A 241 -12.79 -21.50 42.82
C GLN A 241 -12.27 -21.72 41.39
N LYS A 242 -12.47 -22.94 40.85
CA LYS A 242 -12.11 -23.25 39.46
C LYS A 242 -12.99 -22.51 38.46
N GLU A 243 -14.29 -22.42 38.69
CA GLU A 243 -15.20 -21.67 37.82
C GLU A 243 -14.85 -20.17 37.82
N ASP A 244 -14.55 -19.57 38.98
CA ASP A 244 -14.13 -18.18 39.08
C ASP A 244 -12.82 -17.93 38.31
N ALA A 245 -11.85 -18.85 38.44
CA ALA A 245 -10.60 -18.78 37.68
C ALA A 245 -10.83 -18.95 36.17
N ASN A 246 -11.73 -19.83 35.76
CA ASN A 246 -12.08 -20.06 34.36
C ASN A 246 -12.78 -18.84 33.75
N LEU A 247 -13.75 -18.26 34.46
CA LEU A 247 -14.44 -17.03 34.06
C LEU A 247 -13.45 -15.87 33.94
N ASN A 248 -12.53 -15.72 34.91
CA ASN A 248 -11.51 -14.69 34.85
C ASN A 248 -10.58 -14.87 33.63
N LEU A 249 -10.10 -16.09 33.39
CA LEU A 249 -9.26 -16.40 32.23
C LEU A 249 -10.00 -16.13 30.91
N TYR A 250 -11.25 -16.57 30.81
CA TYR A 250 -12.12 -16.30 29.66
C TYR A 250 -12.26 -14.79 29.42
N ASN A 251 -12.57 -14.00 30.46
CA ASN A 251 -12.68 -12.54 30.31
C ASN A 251 -11.37 -11.89 29.86
N VAL A 252 -10.23 -12.33 30.41
CA VAL A 252 -8.91 -11.80 30.03
C VAL A 252 -8.58 -12.13 28.57
N LEU A 253 -8.78 -13.38 28.16
CA LEU A 253 -8.47 -13.82 26.79
C LEU A 253 -9.38 -13.14 25.76
N THR A 254 -10.67 -13.08 26.03
CA THR A 254 -11.65 -12.46 25.13
C THR A 254 -11.45 -10.95 25.04
N ASN A 255 -11.18 -10.27 26.15
CA ASN A 255 -10.82 -8.86 26.15
C ASN A 255 -9.54 -8.57 25.36
N ASN A 256 -8.50 -9.40 25.50
CA ASN A 256 -7.28 -9.26 24.71
C ASN A 256 -7.53 -9.45 23.20
N ILE A 257 -8.37 -10.40 22.81
CA ILE A 257 -8.69 -10.60 21.39
C ILE A 257 -9.56 -9.46 20.86
N ASP A 258 -10.67 -9.18 21.53
CA ASP A 258 -11.73 -8.31 21.02
C ASP A 258 -11.38 -6.82 21.13
N ASN A 259 -10.65 -6.42 22.18
CA ASN A 259 -10.35 -5.01 22.45
C ASN A 259 -8.89 -4.60 22.17
N VAL A 260 -7.98 -5.56 21.94
CA VAL A 260 -6.57 -5.26 21.64
C VAL A 260 -6.16 -5.79 20.27
N LEU A 261 -6.14 -7.12 20.09
CA LEU A 261 -5.54 -7.74 18.90
C LEU A 261 -6.35 -7.51 17.62
N ILE A 262 -7.68 -7.61 17.67
CA ILE A 262 -8.54 -7.34 16.51
C ILE A 262 -8.47 -5.85 16.12
N PRO A 263 -8.71 -4.88 17.02
CA PRO A 263 -8.62 -3.46 16.68
C PRO A 263 -7.24 -3.05 16.16
N GLU A 264 -6.15 -3.58 16.75
CA GLU A 264 -4.79 -3.30 16.28
C GLU A 264 -4.59 -3.77 14.83
N ALA A 265 -5.00 -5.00 14.50
CA ALA A 265 -4.89 -5.51 13.14
C ALA A 265 -5.77 -4.73 12.15
N GLU A 266 -6.97 -4.30 12.56
CA GLU A 266 -7.85 -3.44 11.73
C GLU A 266 -7.22 -2.07 11.47
N GLN A 267 -6.61 -1.44 12.48
CA GLN A 267 -5.87 -0.19 12.32
C GLN A 267 -4.67 -0.33 11.38
N GLN A 268 -3.89 -1.41 11.51
CA GLN A 268 -2.77 -1.68 10.61
C GLN A 268 -3.22 -1.88 9.15
N ILE A 269 -4.33 -2.60 8.93
CA ILE A 269 -4.94 -2.75 7.60
C ILE A 269 -5.34 -1.39 7.03
N GLN A 270 -5.92 -0.52 7.85
CA GLN A 270 -6.32 0.82 7.41
C GLN A 270 -5.10 1.66 7.00
N ALA A 271 -4.04 1.67 7.83
CA ALA A 271 -2.80 2.36 7.52
C ALA A 271 -2.17 1.88 6.19
N ILE A 272 -2.18 0.56 5.94
CA ILE A 272 -1.71 0.00 4.66
C ILE A 272 -2.59 0.47 3.48
N ASN A 273 -3.91 0.52 3.64
CA ASN A 273 -4.79 1.02 2.58
C ASN A 273 -4.51 2.50 2.26
N ASP A 274 -4.22 3.31 3.28
CA ASP A 274 -3.86 4.71 3.11
C ASP A 274 -2.52 4.87 2.39
N GLN A 275 -1.51 4.05 2.72
CA GLN A 275 -0.24 4.01 1.99
C GLN A 275 -0.42 3.60 0.52
N ILE A 276 -1.22 2.56 0.24
CA ILE A 276 -1.54 2.14 -1.14
C ILE A 276 -2.20 3.31 -1.92
N LYS A 277 -3.04 4.11 -1.27
CA LYS A 277 -3.68 5.28 -1.90
C LYS A 277 -2.64 6.34 -2.29
N VAL A 278 -1.65 6.60 -1.43
CA VAL A 278 -0.54 7.52 -1.72
C VAL A 278 0.29 7.04 -2.90
N HIS A 279 0.75 5.78 -2.89
CA HIS A 279 1.53 5.20 -4.00
C HIS A 279 0.78 5.25 -5.33
N LYS A 280 -0.53 4.98 -5.33
CA LYS A 280 -1.37 5.12 -6.54
C LYS A 280 -1.43 6.57 -7.05
N ALA A 281 -1.52 7.55 -6.14
CA ALA A 281 -1.51 8.96 -6.53
C ALA A 281 -0.16 9.37 -7.14
N ASN A 282 0.96 8.88 -6.58
CA ASN A 282 2.29 9.09 -7.14
C ASN A 282 2.42 8.52 -8.55
N ILE A 283 1.93 7.29 -8.79
CA ILE A 283 1.91 6.68 -10.14
C ILE A 283 1.16 7.58 -11.13
N VAL A 284 -0.02 8.10 -10.76
CA VAL A 284 -0.78 9.00 -11.63
C VAL A 284 0.01 10.28 -11.94
N SER A 285 0.69 10.86 -10.94
CA SER A 285 1.55 12.03 -11.14
C SER A 285 2.73 11.74 -12.07
N LEU A 286 3.40 10.60 -11.89
CA LEU A 286 4.52 10.16 -12.75
C LEU A 286 4.06 9.90 -14.19
N GLN A 287 2.88 9.32 -14.37
CA GLN A 287 2.27 9.13 -15.70
C GLN A 287 1.95 10.47 -16.37
N ALA A 288 1.46 11.45 -15.62
CA ALA A 288 1.23 12.80 -16.12
C ALA A 288 2.55 13.50 -16.51
N GLU A 289 3.61 13.32 -15.71
CA GLU A 289 4.96 13.82 -16.03
C GLU A 289 5.49 13.17 -17.31
N LEU A 290 5.36 11.85 -17.46
CA LEU A 290 5.75 11.10 -18.65
C LEU A 290 5.03 11.62 -19.91
N ALA A 291 3.72 11.83 -19.83
CA ALA A 291 2.93 12.38 -20.92
C ALA A 291 3.40 13.80 -21.29
N ARG A 292 3.69 14.63 -20.28
CA ARG A 292 4.20 16.00 -20.49
C ARG A 292 5.56 16.00 -21.18
N ILE A 293 6.53 15.21 -20.72
CA ILE A 293 7.87 15.17 -21.34
C ILE A 293 7.79 14.61 -22.77
N THR A 294 6.92 13.63 -23.02
CA THR A 294 6.70 13.04 -24.34
C THR A 294 6.13 14.08 -25.31
N SER A 295 5.16 14.87 -24.85
CA SER A 295 4.57 15.94 -25.65
C SER A 295 5.61 17.02 -26.00
N ILE A 296 6.40 17.48 -25.02
CA ILE A 296 7.45 18.48 -25.23
C ILE A 296 8.53 17.95 -26.20
N TYR A 297 8.96 16.70 -26.01
CA TYR A 297 9.94 16.06 -26.87
C TYR A 297 9.44 15.97 -28.32
N ASN A 298 8.22 15.48 -28.53
CA ASN A 298 7.63 15.36 -29.87
C ASN A 298 7.51 16.72 -30.58
N GLN A 299 7.07 17.76 -29.85
CA GLN A 299 7.01 19.12 -30.39
C GLN A 299 8.41 19.61 -30.79
N THR A 300 9.39 19.50 -29.89
CA THR A 300 10.75 20.00 -30.10
C THR A 300 11.45 19.23 -31.23
N LYS A 301 11.23 17.91 -31.32
CA LYS A 301 11.76 17.06 -32.39
C LYS A 301 11.23 17.48 -33.76
N ALA A 302 9.92 17.74 -33.87
CA ALA A 302 9.31 18.19 -35.12
C ALA A 302 9.83 19.58 -35.54
N GLU A 303 9.91 20.53 -34.61
CA GLU A 303 10.47 21.87 -34.86
C GLU A 303 11.93 21.79 -35.33
N ARG A 304 12.73 20.90 -34.73
CA ARG A 304 14.14 20.69 -35.09
C ARG A 304 14.31 19.96 -36.43
N ALA A 305 13.49 18.97 -36.75
CA ALA A 305 13.51 18.33 -38.06
C ALA A 305 13.25 19.34 -39.19
N ASN A 306 12.30 20.26 -38.97
CA ASN A 306 12.05 21.37 -39.90
C ASN A 306 13.27 22.30 -40.00
N ALA A 307 13.91 22.65 -38.88
CA ALA A 307 15.14 23.45 -38.85
C ALA A 307 16.28 22.83 -39.66
N ILE A 308 16.51 21.53 -39.48
CA ILE A 308 17.55 20.77 -40.19
C ILE A 308 17.25 20.74 -41.68
N ASN A 309 15.99 20.50 -42.07
CA ASN A 309 15.59 20.52 -43.49
C ASN A 309 15.81 21.91 -44.11
N TYR A 310 15.37 22.97 -43.45
CA TYR A 310 15.55 24.32 -43.97
C TYR A 310 17.02 24.76 -44.05
N THR A 311 17.86 24.38 -43.08
CA THR A 311 19.31 24.64 -43.15
C THR A 311 19.97 23.85 -44.27
N SER A 312 19.58 22.58 -44.47
CA SER A 312 20.05 21.77 -45.60
C SER A 312 19.65 22.39 -46.94
N GLN A 313 18.41 22.83 -47.10
CA GLN A 313 17.95 23.50 -48.32
C GLN A 313 18.71 24.81 -48.57
N ALA A 314 18.93 25.60 -47.51
CA ALA A 314 19.71 26.83 -47.61
C ALA A 314 21.16 26.57 -48.05
N SER A 315 21.81 25.51 -47.53
CA SER A 315 23.15 25.10 -47.98
C SER A 315 23.16 24.73 -49.47
N VAL A 316 22.17 23.97 -49.95
CA VAL A 316 22.07 23.59 -51.37
C VAL A 316 21.88 24.81 -52.27
N GLU A 317 20.97 25.71 -51.91
CA GLU A 317 20.73 26.92 -52.71
C GLU A 317 21.93 27.87 -52.71
N LEU A 318 22.65 27.97 -51.58
CA LEU A 318 23.89 28.74 -51.51
C LEU A 318 24.99 28.13 -52.40
N GLN A 319 25.14 26.80 -52.40
CA GLN A 319 26.11 26.12 -53.26
C GLN A 319 25.81 26.36 -54.75
N LYS A 320 24.55 26.26 -55.17
CA LYS A 320 24.14 26.57 -56.55
C LYS A 320 24.52 28.00 -56.95
N GLU A 321 24.36 28.95 -56.04
CA GLU A 321 24.73 30.35 -56.27
C GLU A 321 26.26 30.52 -56.38
N ILE A 322 27.04 29.84 -55.51
CA ILE A 322 28.51 29.82 -55.59
C ILE A 322 28.97 29.25 -56.94
N ASP A 323 28.40 28.11 -57.36
CA ASP A 323 28.72 27.45 -58.63
C ASP A 323 28.39 28.35 -59.82
N PHE A 324 27.23 29.01 -59.79
CA PHE A 324 26.83 29.98 -60.81
C PHE A 324 27.79 31.17 -60.90
N LEU A 325 28.18 31.76 -59.77
CA LEU A 325 29.13 32.87 -59.74
C LEU A 325 30.50 32.46 -60.30
N ASN A 326 30.99 31.29 -59.93
CA ASN A 326 32.24 30.71 -60.44
C ASN A 326 32.19 30.48 -61.95
N SER A 327 31.07 29.97 -62.48
CA SER A 327 30.87 29.80 -63.94
C SER A 327 30.75 31.12 -64.70
N SER A 328 30.36 32.20 -64.03
CA SER A 328 30.18 33.55 -64.61
C SER A 328 31.46 34.41 -64.58
N GLY A 329 32.60 33.81 -64.22
CA GLY A 329 33.91 34.49 -64.20
C GLY A 329 34.23 35.24 -62.90
N TYR A 330 33.38 35.14 -61.88
CA TYR A 330 33.68 35.65 -60.54
C TYR A 330 34.34 34.56 -59.72
N THR A 331 35.56 34.78 -59.24
CA THR A 331 36.22 33.80 -58.36
C THR A 331 35.69 33.94 -56.94
N VAL A 332 34.81 33.04 -56.53
CA VAL A 332 34.45 32.83 -55.13
C VAL A 332 35.39 31.77 -54.59
N LYS A 333 36.46 32.19 -53.90
CA LYS A 333 37.36 31.28 -53.18
C LYS A 333 36.81 30.99 -51.81
#